data_AF-A0A4Q0AXM4-F1
#
_entry.id   AF-A0A4Q0AXM4-F1
#
_cell.length_a   1.000
_cell.length_b   1.000
_cell.length_c   1.000
_cell.angle_alpha   90.00
_cell.angle_beta   90.00
_cell.angle_gamma   90.00
#
_symmetry.space_group_name_H-M   'P 1'
#
loop_
_entity.id
_entity.type
_entity.pdbx_description
1 polymer ?
#
loop_
_entity_poly.entity_id
_entity_poly.type
_entity_poly.pdbx_seq_one_letter_code
_entity_poly.pdbx_strand_id
1 'polypeptide(L)'
;MESTVNFVNINSQIVKLNDIVKIDLSKFKSETIDVYLIDNQVIEVTGFPALELIWLIKPSVLEGKTNIRFKKNSWVIHNLIAHPLMQILAWFKMYKQAIWIHDITVPKPIRFK
;
A
#
# COMPACT_ATOMS: atom_id res chain seq x y z
N MET A 1 11.29 4.57 25.88
CA MET A 1 11.06 4.43 24.44
C MET A 1 9.59 4.70 24.21
N GLU A 2 9.26 5.85 23.63
CA GLU A 2 7.88 6.10 23.17
C GLU A 2 7.57 5.04 22.11
N SER A 3 6.66 4.13 22.43
CA SER A 3 6.07 3.26 21.42
C SER A 3 5.25 4.15 20.49
N THR A 4 5.80 4.49 19.33
CA THR A 4 5.04 5.15 18.27
C THR A 4 3.85 4.26 17.93
N VAL A 5 2.65 4.72 18.32
CA VAL A 5 1.41 4.01 18.01
C VAL A 5 1.17 4.23 16.52
N ASN A 6 1.57 3.26 15.71
CA ASN A 6 1.34 3.31 14.27
C ASN A 6 -0.09 2.81 13.99
N PHE A 7 -0.81 3.57 13.18
CA PHE A 7 -2.17 3.28 12.78
C PHE A 7 -2.21 2.96 11.29
N VAL A 8 -3.17 2.14 10.89
CA VAL A 8 -3.45 1.83 9.49
C VAL A 8 -4.94 1.97 9.22
N ASN A 9 -5.27 2.49 8.05
CA ASN A 9 -6.65 2.59 7.58
C ASN A 9 -7.01 1.32 6.80
N ILE A 10 -8.00 0.58 7.27
CA ILE A 10 -8.51 -0.63 6.65
C ILE A 10 -10.02 -0.44 6.43
N ASN A 11 -10.47 -0.37 5.17
CA ASN A 11 -11.88 -0.20 4.80
C ASN A 11 -12.60 0.96 5.51
N SER A 12 -11.94 2.11 5.68
CA SER A 12 -12.44 3.29 6.42
C SER A 12 -12.46 3.16 7.95
N GLN A 13 -11.88 2.08 8.49
CA GLN A 13 -11.65 1.89 9.92
C GLN A 13 -10.16 2.11 10.23
N ILE A 14 -9.87 2.94 11.23
CA ILE A 14 -8.51 3.14 11.72
C ILE A 14 -8.23 2.08 12.78
N VAL A 15 -7.21 1.25 12.52
CA VAL A 15 -6.80 0.15 13.39
C VAL A 15 -5.36 0.40 13.85
N LYS A 16 -5.05 0.12 15.12
CA LYS A 16 -3.66 0.17 15.59
C LYS A 16 -2.92 -1.05 15.07
N LEU A 17 -1.70 -0.86 14.60
CA LEU A 17 -0.87 -1.96 14.12
C LEU A 17 -0.61 -3.01 15.21
N ASN A 18 -0.49 -2.59 16.48
CA ASN A 18 -0.30 -3.51 17.60
C ASN A 18 -1.54 -4.34 17.94
N ASP A 19 -2.72 -3.95 17.45
CA ASP A 19 -3.95 -4.72 17.65
C ASP A 19 -4.06 -5.86 16.62
N ILE A 20 -3.22 -5.87 15.58
CA ILE A 20 -3.18 -6.93 14.56
C ILE A 20 -2.38 -8.12 15.11
N VAL A 21 -3.07 -9.22 15.39
CA VAL A 21 -2.48 -10.45 15.91
C VAL A 21 -1.91 -11.30 14.78
N LYS A 22 -2.65 -11.39 13.67
CA LYS A 22 -2.31 -12.26 12.54
C LYS A 22 -2.85 -11.68 11.23
N ILE A 23 -2.10 -11.89 10.16
CA ILE A 23 -2.58 -11.69 8.79
C ILE A 23 -2.55 -13.04 8.08
N ASP A 24 -3.69 -13.45 7.56
CA ASP A 24 -3.80 -14.64 6.73
C ASP A 24 -3.69 -14.26 5.25
N LEU A 25 -2.63 -14.78 4.62
CA LEU A 25 -2.30 -14.55 3.21
C LEU A 25 -2.78 -15.69 2.30
N SER A 26 -3.53 -16.67 2.84
CA SER A 26 -4.00 -17.83 2.07
C SER A 26 -4.83 -17.43 0.84
N LYS A 27 -5.58 -16.33 0.95
CA LYS A 27 -6.42 -15.77 -0.12
C LYS A 27 -5.71 -14.66 -0.92
N PHE A 28 -4.42 -14.43 -0.72
CA PHE A 28 -3.73 -13.28 -1.33
C PHE A 28 -3.77 -13.29 -2.87
N LYS A 29 -3.87 -14.48 -3.48
CA LYS A 29 -4.03 -14.63 -4.94
C LYS A 29 -5.36 -14.09 -5.47
N SER A 30 -6.43 -14.11 -4.66
CA SER A 30 -7.70 -13.48 -4.99
C SER A 30 -7.75 -12.01 -4.57
N GLU A 31 -6.59 -11.40 -4.32
CA GLU A 31 -6.44 -10.00 -3.88
C GLU A 31 -7.06 -9.73 -2.50
N THR A 32 -7.28 -10.78 -1.71
CA THR A 32 -7.94 -10.72 -0.40
C THR A 32 -6.99 -11.18 0.69
N ILE A 33 -7.00 -10.49 1.83
CA ILE A 33 -6.35 -10.95 3.06
C ILE A 33 -7.30 -10.82 4.24
N ASP A 34 -7.16 -11.71 5.22
CA ASP A 34 -7.93 -11.67 6.45
C ASP A 34 -7.02 -11.16 7.58
N VAL A 35 -7.41 -10.05 8.21
CA VAL A 35 -6.69 -9.43 9.32
C VAL A 35 -7.39 -9.77 10.61
N TYR A 36 -6.68 -10.45 11.51
CA TYR A 36 -7.19 -10.87 12.82
C TYR A 36 -6.73 -9.87 13.87
N LEU A 37 -7.69 -9.26 14.55
CA LEU A 37 -7.46 -8.31 15.62
C LEU A 37 -7.49 -8.98 17.00
N ILE A 38 -6.96 -8.28 18.00
CA ILE A 38 -6.85 -8.76 19.38
C ILE A 38 -8.21 -8.99 20.07
N ASP A 39 -9.26 -8.35 19.57
CA ASP A 39 -10.65 -8.51 20.02
C ASP A 39 -11.39 -9.65 19.31
N ASN A 40 -10.65 -10.54 18.62
CA ASN A 40 -11.16 -11.59 17.75
C ASN A 40 -11.97 -11.10 16.52
N GLN A 41 -11.97 -9.80 16.22
CA GLN A 41 -12.54 -9.32 14.97
C GLN A 41 -11.68 -9.77 13.78
N VAL A 42 -12.34 -10.19 12.70
CA VAL A 42 -11.69 -10.47 11.42
C VAL A 42 -12.14 -9.42 10.42
N ILE A 43 -11.18 -8.71 9.84
CA ILE A 43 -11.41 -7.71 8.81
C ILE A 43 -10.86 -8.24 7.50
N GLU A 44 -11.73 -8.37 6.50
CA GLU A 44 -11.35 -8.75 5.16
C GLU A 44 -10.92 -7.50 4.37
N VAL A 45 -9.70 -7.52 3.82
CA VAL A 45 -9.13 -6.40 3.07
C VAL A 45 -8.88 -6.85 1.65
N THR A 46 -9.37 -6.08 0.68
CA THR A 46 -9.30 -6.44 -0.74
C THR A 46 -8.54 -5.41 -1.57
N GLY A 47 -7.83 -5.86 -2.61
CA GLY A 47 -7.17 -5.03 -3.60
C GLY A 47 -5.91 -4.33 -3.10
N PHE A 48 -5.73 -3.07 -3.50
CA PHE A 48 -4.52 -2.29 -3.20
C PHE A 48 -4.29 -2.04 -1.69
N PRO A 49 -5.31 -1.75 -0.86
CA PRO A 49 -5.13 -1.63 0.59
C PRO A 49 -4.54 -2.90 1.25
N ALA A 50 -4.84 -4.08 0.71
CA ALA A 50 -4.24 -5.33 1.20
C ALA A 50 -2.73 -5.37 0.98
N LEU A 51 -2.26 -4.88 -0.18
CA LEU A 51 -0.83 -4.75 -0.46
C LEU A 51 -0.16 -3.72 0.43
N GLU A 52 -0.79 -2.56 0.59
CA GLU A 52 -0.29 -1.48 1.44
C GLU A 52 -0.10 -1.95 2.88
N LEU A 53 -1.07 -2.71 3.41
CA LEU A 53 -0.99 -3.29 4.74
C LEU A 53 0.18 -4.27 4.87
N ILE A 54 0.39 -5.14 3.89
CA ILE A 54 1.51 -6.09 3.91
C ILE A 54 2.86 -5.35 3.75
N TRP A 55 2.94 -4.33 2.89
CA TRP A 55 4.14 -3.50 2.75
C TRP A 55 4.51 -2.80 4.06
N LEU A 56 3.52 -2.33 4.80
CA LEU A 56 3.70 -1.65 6.08
C LEU A 56 4.19 -2.61 7.17
N ILE A 57 3.66 -3.83 7.20
CA ILE A 57 3.93 -4.79 8.29
C ILE A 57 5.15 -5.67 8.01
N LYS A 58 5.23 -6.22 6.79
CA LYS A 58 6.29 -7.16 6.41
C LYS A 58 6.60 -7.07 4.91
N PRO A 59 7.34 -6.03 4.47
CA PRO A 59 7.63 -5.80 3.06
C PRO A 59 8.40 -6.97 2.43
N SER A 60 9.17 -7.72 3.21
CA SER A 60 9.92 -8.90 2.74
C SER A 60 9.02 -10.00 2.16
N VAL A 61 7.72 -10.04 2.48
CA VAL A 61 6.75 -10.97 1.87
C VAL A 61 6.47 -10.60 0.42
N LEU A 62 6.63 -9.31 0.09
CA LEU A 62 6.38 -8.74 -1.23
C LEU A 62 7.65 -8.56 -2.06
N GLU A 63 8.83 -8.65 -1.45
CA GLU A 63 10.12 -8.55 -2.12
C GLU A 63 10.51 -9.88 -2.78
N GLY A 64 10.91 -9.87 -4.06
CA GLY A 64 11.37 -11.05 -4.80
C GLY A 64 10.44 -11.49 -5.94
N LYS A 65 10.22 -12.80 -6.11
CA LYS A 65 9.26 -13.39 -7.06
C LYS A 65 7.83 -13.19 -6.54
N THR A 66 7.44 -11.95 -6.33
CA THR A 66 6.05 -11.65 -6.04
C THR A 66 5.22 -11.94 -7.25
N ASN A 67 4.14 -12.66 -7.03
CA ASN A 67 3.14 -12.92 -8.03
C ASN A 67 2.36 -11.65 -8.46
N ILE A 68 2.79 -10.46 -8.05
CA ILE A 68 2.09 -9.21 -8.35
C ILE A 68 2.54 -8.71 -9.71
N ARG A 69 1.60 -8.59 -10.64
CA ARG A 69 1.84 -8.08 -11.98
C ARG A 69 1.45 -6.61 -12.04
N PHE A 70 2.44 -5.75 -12.24
CA PHE A 70 2.22 -4.34 -12.56
C PHE A 70 2.05 -4.13 -14.07
N LYS A 71 1.51 -2.98 -14.46
CA LYS A 71 1.47 -2.55 -15.86
C LYS A 71 2.90 -2.41 -16.39
N LYS A 72 3.14 -2.86 -17.62
CA LYS A 72 4.46 -2.74 -18.25
C LYS A 72 4.88 -1.26 -18.24
N ASN A 73 6.10 -1.01 -17.77
CA ASN A 73 6.73 0.31 -17.67
C ASN A 73 6.05 1.33 -16.74
N SER A 74 5.01 0.98 -15.98
CA SER A 74 4.35 1.98 -15.11
C SER A 74 5.27 2.55 -14.03
N TRP A 75 6.11 1.70 -13.42
CA TRP A 75 7.14 2.14 -12.48
C TRP A 75 8.18 3.05 -13.14
N VAL A 76 8.54 2.76 -14.39
CA VAL A 76 9.48 3.60 -15.15
C VAL A 76 8.85 4.97 -15.42
N ILE A 77 7.58 5.01 -15.83
CA ILE A 77 6.84 6.26 -16.07
C ILE A 77 6.71 7.07 -14.79
N HIS A 78 6.32 6.45 -13.68
CA HIS A 78 6.23 7.13 -12.38
C HIS A 78 7.58 7.72 -11.97
N ASN A 79 8.65 6.93 -12.09
CA ASN A 79 9.97 7.35 -11.62
C ASN A 79 10.64 8.38 -12.53
N LEU A 80 10.55 8.22 -13.86
CA LEU A 80 11.26 9.09 -14.81
C LEU A 80 10.46 10.30 -15.28
N ILE A 81 9.13 10.28 -15.15
CA ILE A 81 8.27 11.37 -15.66
C ILE A 81 7.52 12.03 -14.50
N ALA A 82 6.83 11.25 -13.67
CA ALA A 82 6.01 11.84 -12.62
C ALA A 82 6.84 12.52 -11.53
N HIS A 83 7.89 11.88 -11.01
CA HIS A 83 8.75 12.49 -9.99
C HIS A 83 9.42 13.80 -10.43
N PRO A 84 10.04 13.92 -11.62
CA PRO A 84 10.55 15.21 -12.09
C PRO A 84 9.46 16.28 -12.20
N LEU A 85 8.28 15.93 -12.71
CA LEU A 85 7.16 16.86 -12.82
C LEU A 85 6.68 17.32 -11.43
N MET A 86 6.60 16.42 -10.45
CA MET A 86 6.31 16.75 -9.05
C MET A 86 7.35 17.72 -8.48
N GLN A 87 8.64 17.50 -8.76
CA GLN A 87 9.72 18.38 -8.29
C GLN A 87 9.60 19.78 -8.88
N ILE A 88 9.27 19.89 -10.17
CA ILE A 88 9.00 21.18 -10.82
C ILE A 88 7.82 21.88 -10.14
N LEU A 89 6.70 21.19 -9.92
CA LEU A 89 5.54 21.76 -9.23
C LEU A 89 5.86 22.19 -7.78
N ALA A 90 6.69 21.43 -7.08
CA ALA A 90 7.15 21.77 -5.74
C ALA A 90 7.99 23.07 -5.73
N TRP A 91 8.81 23.31 -6.75
CA TRP A 91 9.54 24.59 -6.91
C TRP A 91 8.60 25.79 -7.04
N PHE A 92 7.46 25.63 -7.70
CA PHE A 92 6.41 26.66 -7.78
C PHE A 92 5.48 26.68 -6.56
N LYS A 93 5.79 25.94 -5.48
CA LYS A 93 4.96 25.78 -4.27
C LYS A 93 3.57 25.19 -4.54
N MET A 94 3.40 24.47 -5.64
CA MET A 94 2.16 23.79 -6.04
C MET A 94 2.08 22.38 -5.44
N TYR A 95 2.15 22.30 -4.10
CA TYR A 95 2.27 21.01 -3.40
C TYR A 95 1.04 20.11 -3.57
N LYS A 96 -0.17 20.69 -3.61
CA LYS A 96 -1.40 19.92 -3.80
C LYS A 96 -1.40 19.22 -5.15
N GLN A 97 -0.93 19.90 -6.19
CA GLN A 97 -0.82 19.35 -7.54
C GLN A 97 0.29 18.30 -7.61
N ALA A 98 1.43 18.54 -6.94
CA ALA A 98 2.50 17.55 -6.86
C ALA A 98 2.04 16.25 -6.20
N ILE A 99 1.31 16.33 -5.08
CA ILE A 99 0.74 15.16 -4.39
C ILE A 99 -0.34 14.49 -5.27
N TRP A 100 -1.19 15.27 -5.93
CA TRP A 100 -2.19 14.72 -6.83
C TRP A 100 -1.57 13.93 -8.00
N ILE A 101 -0.47 14.42 -8.58
CA ILE A 101 0.28 13.70 -9.62
C ILE A 101 0.88 12.41 -9.06
N HIS A 102 1.46 12.46 -7.86
CA HIS A 102 1.98 11.28 -7.18
C HIS A 102 0.88 10.20 -7.09
N ASP A 103 -0.24 10.52 -6.46
CA ASP A 103 -1.29 9.54 -6.15
C ASP A 103 -1.92 8.90 -7.41
N ILE A 104 -1.97 9.64 -8.52
CA ILE A 104 -2.49 9.13 -9.80
C ILE A 104 -1.47 8.29 -10.55
N THR A 105 -0.19 8.63 -10.44
CA THR A 105 0.87 7.99 -11.23
C THR A 105 1.52 6.80 -10.52
N VAL A 106 1.32 6.65 -9.19
CA VAL A 106 1.78 5.46 -8.45
C VAL A 106 1.21 4.21 -9.12
N PRO A 107 2.07 3.27 -9.55
CA PRO A 107 1.63 2.06 -10.21
C PRO A 107 0.71 1.18 -9.35
N LYS A 108 -0.52 0.98 -9.83
CA LYS A 108 -1.43 0.00 -9.25
C LYS A 108 -1.19 -1.40 -9.86
N PRO A 109 -1.29 -2.47 -9.06
CA PRO A 109 -1.21 -3.83 -9.57
C PRO A 109 -2.38 -4.10 -10.55
N ILE A 110 -2.12 -4.85 -11.61
CA ILE A 110 -3.16 -5.33 -12.53
C ILE A 110 -3.71 -6.68 -12.04
N ARG A 111 -2.86 -7.51 -11.42
CA ARG A 111 -3.22 -8.85 -10.99
C ARG A 111 -2.27 -9.38 -9.92
N PHE A 112 -2.81 -10.21 -9.03
CA PHE A 112 -2.08 -11.06 -8.10
C PHE A 112 -2.09 -12.49 -8.68
N LYS A 113 -0.93 -13.11 -8.90
CA LYS A 113 -0.73 -14.40 -9.60
C LYS A 113 -0.61 -15.61 -8.65
#